data_AF-A0A133MX17-F1
#
_entry.id   AF-A0A133MX17-F1
#
_cell.length_a   1.000
_cell.length_b   1.000
_cell.length_c   1.000
_cell.angle_alpha   90.00
_cell.angle_beta   90.00
_cell.angle_gamma   90.00
#
_symmetry.space_group_name_H-M   'P 1'
#
loop_
_entity.id
_entity.type
_entity.pdbx_description
1 polymer ?
#
loop_
_entity_poly.entity_id
_entity_poly.type
_entity_poly.pdbx_seq_one_letter_code
_entity_poly.pdbx_strand_id
1 'polypeptide(L)'
;MENTWEKKWVEDIEYLKEELKKRHKNLFAYTEEESFNEKIENLKNMVNELDYEEMKVEISRVVASLRDAHTSLIFPAKRFIPLKFYYFNHGVYIINTCKGYEKLLFKKVLALGDMKIEEVLEELSNIISFENEYFFKAQSMKYMQIAEVLYGLLIIDTMDKVKITLDEGEYEVSTCSFEDLVYTNKRLPMYAKNDFSNLWFKVLESGELYIKYNSCREQGEESIGKKIENIICLIEKENIEKVTVDLRNNLGGDSTLFTPLIDYLKSSEKINKKENLKVIIGRETFSSALLNAYTFKNSTNAKIIGEPSGGKPNCYGEILRITLPNSKLVITYSTRFYKLIEEDSVMALYPEEVLLESIEDYINSI
;
A
#
# COMPACT_ATOMS: atom_id res chain seq x y z
N MET A 1 -31.87 -17.19 -26.45
CA MET A 1 -31.83 -15.98 -25.61
C MET A 1 -30.38 -15.84 -25.19
N GLU A 2 -29.67 -14.82 -25.67
CA GLU A 2 -28.28 -14.57 -25.22
C GLU A 2 -28.25 -14.44 -23.69
N ASN A 3 -27.26 -15.08 -23.06
CA ASN A 3 -27.09 -15.03 -21.61
C ASN A 3 -26.78 -13.57 -21.20
N THR A 4 -27.67 -12.97 -20.40
CA THR A 4 -27.47 -11.57 -19.93
C THR A 4 -26.24 -11.41 -19.04
N TRP A 5 -25.74 -12.49 -18.42
CA TRP A 5 -24.47 -12.51 -17.70
C TRP A 5 -23.27 -12.35 -18.64
N GLU A 6 -23.13 -13.29 -19.58
CA GLU A 6 -22.06 -13.30 -20.59
C GLU A 6 -21.98 -11.98 -21.35
N LYS A 7 -23.12 -11.50 -21.85
CA LYS A 7 -23.19 -10.25 -22.61
C LYS A 7 -22.65 -9.07 -21.82
N LYS A 8 -23.07 -8.91 -20.56
CA LYS A 8 -22.66 -7.78 -19.71
C LYS A 8 -21.18 -7.81 -19.37
N TRP A 9 -20.63 -9.00 -19.11
CA TRP A 9 -19.21 -9.14 -18.82
C TRP A 9 -18.34 -8.94 -20.05
N VAL A 10 -18.73 -9.47 -21.21
CA VAL A 10 -18.02 -9.21 -22.46
C VAL A 10 -18.03 -7.72 -22.78
N GLU A 11 -19.16 -7.02 -22.62
CA GLU A 11 -19.23 -5.56 -22.78
C GLU A 11 -18.30 -4.81 -21.81
N ASP A 12 -18.22 -5.23 -20.55
CA ASP A 12 -17.33 -4.65 -19.55
C ASP A 12 -15.84 -4.89 -19.87
N ILE A 13 -15.49 -6.09 -20.32
CA ILE A 13 -14.11 -6.47 -20.68
C ILE A 13 -13.65 -5.71 -21.94
N GLU A 14 -14.51 -5.58 -22.95
CA GLU A 14 -14.19 -4.77 -24.14
C GLU A 14 -14.08 -3.29 -23.77
N TYR A 15 -14.98 -2.77 -22.95
CA TYR A 15 -14.90 -1.40 -22.46
C TYR A 15 -13.60 -1.14 -21.69
N LEU A 16 -13.20 -2.07 -20.82
CA LEU A 16 -11.92 -2.02 -20.09
C LEU A 16 -10.74 -1.89 -21.05
N LYS A 17 -10.64 -2.79 -22.03
CA LYS A 17 -9.56 -2.81 -23.03
C LYS A 17 -9.49 -1.51 -23.82
N GLU A 18 -10.62 -1.07 -24.39
CA GLU A 18 -10.67 0.11 -25.24
C GLU A 18 -10.34 1.39 -24.46
N GLU A 19 -10.89 1.55 -23.25
CA GLU A 19 -10.67 2.77 -22.47
C GLU A 19 -9.26 2.82 -21.87
N LEU A 20 -8.67 1.69 -21.46
CA LEU A 20 -7.26 1.65 -21.05
C LEU A 20 -6.35 2.01 -22.22
N LYS A 21 -6.55 1.43 -23.41
CA LYS A 21 -5.76 1.74 -24.61
C LYS A 21 -5.84 3.22 -24.99
N LYS A 22 -7.03 3.80 -24.88
CA LYS A 22 -7.30 5.18 -25.26
C LYS A 22 -6.76 6.20 -24.26
N ARG A 23 -6.81 5.91 -22.96
CA ARG A 23 -6.59 6.92 -21.91
C ARG A 23 -5.29 6.75 -21.14
N HIS A 24 -4.75 5.55 -21.05
CA HIS A 24 -3.50 5.32 -20.33
C HIS A 24 -2.33 5.97 -21.07
N LYS A 25 -1.39 6.57 -20.32
CA LYS A 25 -0.28 7.34 -20.91
C LYS A 25 0.59 6.53 -21.87
N ASN A 26 0.89 5.29 -21.49
CA ASN A 26 1.59 4.31 -22.30
C ASN A 26 1.27 2.90 -21.78
N LEU A 27 0.16 2.31 -22.23
CA LEU A 27 -0.40 1.08 -21.63
C LEU A 27 0.58 -0.10 -21.68
N PHE A 28 1.35 -0.18 -22.75
CA PHE A 28 2.24 -1.31 -23.06
C PHE A 28 3.70 -1.00 -22.74
N ALA A 29 3.96 -0.16 -21.73
CA ALA A 29 5.32 0.20 -21.34
C ALA A 29 6.14 -1.00 -20.81
N TYR A 30 5.47 -1.94 -20.15
CA TYR A 30 6.11 -3.06 -19.44
C TYR A 30 5.56 -4.43 -19.82
N THR A 31 4.64 -4.48 -20.79
CA THR A 31 4.04 -5.70 -21.31
C THR A 31 3.80 -5.57 -22.81
N GLU A 32 3.79 -6.70 -23.51
CA GLU A 32 3.45 -6.74 -24.92
C GLU A 32 1.93 -6.62 -25.12
N GLU A 33 1.51 -5.88 -26.14
CA GLU A 33 0.11 -5.69 -26.49
C GLU A 33 -0.58 -7.03 -26.84
N GLU A 34 0.13 -7.93 -27.53
CA GLU A 34 -0.38 -9.25 -27.89
C GLU A 34 -0.70 -10.08 -26.64
N SER A 35 0.21 -10.12 -25.67
CA SER A 35 0.00 -10.83 -24.40
C SER A 35 -1.18 -10.26 -23.60
N PHE A 36 -1.35 -8.94 -23.58
CA PHE A 36 -2.51 -8.31 -22.94
C PHE A 36 -3.83 -8.68 -23.65
N ASN A 37 -3.84 -8.63 -24.99
CA ASN A 37 -5.02 -8.99 -25.77
C ASN A 37 -5.38 -10.48 -25.61
N GLU A 38 -4.39 -11.37 -25.53
CA GLU A 38 -4.60 -12.80 -25.26
C GLU A 38 -5.30 -13.01 -23.92
N LYS A 39 -4.85 -12.31 -22.86
CA LYS A 39 -5.50 -12.37 -21.53
C LYS A 39 -6.94 -11.86 -21.57
N ILE A 40 -7.22 -10.82 -22.34
CA ILE A 40 -8.58 -10.31 -22.56
C ILE A 40 -9.47 -11.37 -23.22
N GLU A 41 -9.00 -12.00 -24.30
CA GLU A 41 -9.79 -13.02 -25.00
C GLU A 41 -9.99 -14.28 -24.14
N ASN A 42 -8.97 -14.70 -23.39
CA ASN A 42 -9.08 -15.81 -22.45
C ASN A 42 -10.14 -15.54 -21.38
N LEU A 43 -10.13 -14.34 -20.77
CA LEU A 43 -11.15 -13.94 -19.79
C LEU A 43 -12.56 -13.96 -20.40
N LYS A 44 -12.72 -13.44 -21.63
CA LYS A 44 -14.02 -13.47 -22.34
C LYS A 44 -14.54 -14.90 -22.54
N ASN A 45 -13.66 -15.86 -22.83
CA ASN A 45 -14.04 -17.25 -23.05
C ASN A 45 -14.47 -17.97 -21.76
N MET A 46 -14.02 -17.49 -20.60
CA MET A 46 -14.27 -18.12 -19.30
C MET A 46 -15.45 -17.49 -18.53
N VAL A 47 -16.06 -16.40 -19.02
CA VAL A 47 -17.07 -15.64 -18.23
C VAL A 47 -18.25 -16.47 -17.72
N ASN A 48 -18.64 -17.54 -18.42
CA ASN A 48 -19.75 -18.41 -18.01
C ASN A 48 -19.35 -19.46 -16.98
N GLU A 49 -18.05 -19.63 -16.71
CA GLU A 49 -17.49 -20.54 -15.72
C GLU A 49 -17.22 -19.84 -14.38
N LEU A 50 -17.20 -18.50 -14.38
CA LEU A 50 -16.83 -17.68 -13.24
C LEU A 50 -18.07 -17.05 -12.59
N ASP A 51 -18.07 -16.97 -11.26
CA ASP A 51 -18.98 -16.16 -10.48
C ASP A 51 -18.51 -14.69 -10.37
N TYR A 52 -19.27 -13.87 -9.64
CA TYR A 52 -18.98 -12.43 -9.55
C TYR A 52 -17.65 -12.12 -8.84
N GLU A 53 -17.28 -12.91 -7.83
CA GLU A 53 -16.06 -12.70 -7.05
C GLU A 53 -14.83 -13.16 -7.83
N GLU A 54 -14.93 -14.28 -8.53
CA GLU A 54 -13.92 -14.78 -9.47
C GLU A 54 -13.72 -13.80 -10.63
N MET A 55 -14.80 -13.24 -11.20
CA MET A 55 -14.70 -12.21 -12.25
C MET A 55 -13.93 -10.96 -11.79
N LYS A 56 -14.07 -10.53 -10.53
CA LYS A 56 -13.29 -9.39 -10.00
C LYS A 56 -11.81 -9.70 -9.95
N VAL A 57 -11.46 -10.90 -9.48
CA VAL A 57 -10.07 -11.37 -9.38
C VAL A 57 -9.45 -11.48 -10.77
N GLU A 58 -10.15 -12.04 -11.75
CA GLU A 58 -9.63 -12.17 -13.11
C GLU A 58 -9.52 -10.84 -13.85
N ILE A 59 -10.43 -9.89 -13.63
CA ILE A 59 -10.25 -8.50 -14.10
C ILE A 59 -9.00 -7.88 -13.45
N SER A 60 -8.80 -8.09 -12.15
CA SER A 60 -7.59 -7.63 -11.46
C SER A 60 -6.34 -8.27 -12.06
N ARG A 61 -6.37 -9.56 -12.40
CA ARG A 61 -5.27 -10.30 -13.04
C ARG A 61 -4.89 -9.73 -14.41
N VAL A 62 -5.89 -9.41 -15.22
CA VAL A 62 -5.69 -8.74 -16.52
C VAL A 62 -5.05 -7.37 -16.32
N VAL A 63 -5.56 -6.55 -15.40
CA VAL A 63 -5.04 -5.20 -15.17
C VAL A 63 -3.63 -5.23 -14.56
N ALA A 64 -3.38 -6.10 -13.57
CA ALA A 64 -2.05 -6.26 -12.95
C ALA A 64 -0.98 -6.72 -13.94
N SER A 65 -1.37 -7.42 -15.01
CA SER A 65 -0.44 -7.84 -16.06
C SER A 65 0.24 -6.68 -16.80
N LEU A 66 -0.30 -5.47 -16.70
CA LEU A 66 0.30 -4.25 -17.25
C LEU A 66 1.56 -3.80 -16.49
N ARG A 67 1.76 -4.31 -15.27
CA ARG A 67 2.92 -4.03 -14.39
C ARG A 67 3.11 -2.54 -14.09
N ASP A 68 2.03 -1.77 -14.08
CA ASP A 68 2.00 -0.39 -13.59
C ASP A 68 1.29 -0.35 -12.23
N ALA A 69 2.03 -0.04 -11.16
CA ALA A 69 1.54 0.02 -9.79
C ALA A 69 0.36 1.01 -9.58
N HIS A 70 0.18 1.98 -10.47
CA HIS A 70 -0.91 2.96 -10.41
C HIS A 70 -2.12 2.58 -11.26
N THR A 71 -2.01 1.57 -12.11
CA THR A 71 -3.10 1.04 -12.94
C THR A 71 -3.61 -0.25 -12.33
N SER A 72 -4.75 -0.19 -11.64
CA SER A 72 -5.24 -1.28 -10.79
C SER A 72 -6.76 -1.29 -10.70
N LEU A 73 -7.35 -2.45 -10.38
CA LEU A 73 -8.72 -2.52 -9.92
C LEU A 73 -8.80 -1.97 -8.48
N ILE A 74 -9.68 -0.99 -8.24
CA ILE A 74 -10.07 -0.62 -6.87
C ILE A 74 -10.98 -1.75 -6.37
N PHE A 75 -10.37 -2.74 -5.71
CA PHE A 75 -11.06 -3.97 -5.34
C PHE A 75 -12.24 -3.65 -4.39
N PRO A 76 -13.49 -3.96 -4.78
CA PRO A 76 -14.65 -3.72 -3.91
C PRO A 76 -14.72 -4.84 -2.87
N ALA A 77 -14.18 -4.55 -1.69
CA ALA A 77 -14.15 -5.43 -0.53
C ALA A 77 -15.24 -5.06 0.47
N LYS A 78 -15.87 -6.07 1.07
CA LYS A 78 -16.86 -5.89 2.15
C LYS A 78 -16.53 -6.76 3.36
N ARG A 79 -15.82 -7.87 3.17
CA ARG A 79 -15.51 -8.84 4.22
C ARG A 79 -14.01 -8.96 4.43
N PHE A 80 -13.61 -8.80 5.67
CA PHE A 80 -12.22 -8.77 6.06
C PHE A 80 -11.94 -9.80 7.15
N ILE A 81 -10.78 -10.43 7.07
CA ILE A 81 -10.23 -11.17 8.20
C ILE A 81 -9.88 -10.15 9.30
N PRO A 82 -10.37 -10.30 10.54
CA PRO A 82 -10.15 -9.38 11.66
C PRO A 82 -8.72 -9.43 12.25
N LEU A 83 -7.71 -9.59 11.38
CA LEU A 83 -6.29 -9.72 11.69
C LEU A 83 -5.50 -8.78 10.76
N LYS A 84 -4.54 -8.04 11.32
CA LYS A 84 -3.57 -7.23 10.56
C LYS A 84 -2.29 -8.02 10.42
N PHE A 85 -1.81 -8.15 9.19
CA PHE A 85 -0.61 -8.92 8.87
C PHE A 85 0.57 -8.02 8.55
N TYR A 86 1.78 -8.54 8.74
CA TYR A 86 3.02 -7.91 8.26
C TYR A 86 3.99 -8.98 7.78
N TYR A 87 4.67 -8.70 6.67
CA TYR A 87 5.65 -9.59 6.07
C TYR A 87 7.06 -9.25 6.57
N PHE A 88 7.53 -9.94 7.61
CA PHE A 88 8.91 -9.82 8.12
C PHE A 88 9.88 -10.67 7.28
N ASN A 89 11.19 -10.50 7.49
CA ASN A 89 12.21 -11.29 6.78
C ASN A 89 12.05 -12.81 6.92
N HIS A 90 11.43 -13.27 8.02
CA HIS A 90 11.24 -14.69 8.32
C HIS A 90 9.80 -15.18 8.11
N GLY A 91 8.98 -14.42 7.37
CA GLY A 91 7.64 -14.81 6.97
C GLY A 91 6.56 -13.81 7.38
N VAL A 92 5.30 -14.23 7.21
CA VAL A 92 4.13 -13.41 7.49
C VAL A 92 3.66 -13.64 8.94
N TYR A 93 3.41 -12.56 9.67
CA TYR A 93 2.97 -12.62 11.07
C TYR A 93 1.74 -11.75 11.30
N ILE A 94 0.97 -12.10 12.32
CA ILE A 94 -0.16 -11.30 12.79
C ILE A 94 0.35 -10.21 13.75
N ILE A 95 0.24 -8.95 13.37
CA ILE A 95 0.72 -7.80 14.17
C ILE A 95 -0.40 -7.07 14.92
N ASN A 96 -1.65 -7.32 14.56
CA ASN A 96 -2.81 -6.79 15.26
C ASN A 96 -4.03 -7.70 15.08
N THR A 97 -4.97 -7.65 16.02
CA THR A 97 -6.18 -8.48 16.02
C THR A 97 -7.36 -7.64 16.49
N CYS A 98 -8.56 -7.93 15.99
CA CYS A 98 -9.78 -7.45 16.64
C CYS A 98 -10.08 -8.27 17.90
N LYS A 99 -11.06 -7.81 18.67
CA LYS A 99 -11.50 -8.45 19.92
C LYS A 99 -11.89 -9.91 19.68
N GLY A 100 -11.44 -10.82 20.55
CA GLY A 100 -11.73 -12.25 20.51
C GLY A 100 -10.63 -13.10 19.85
N TYR A 101 -9.70 -12.47 19.12
CA TYR A 101 -8.59 -13.14 18.44
C TYR A 101 -7.22 -12.83 19.05
N GLU A 102 -7.16 -12.25 20.25
CA GLU A 102 -5.91 -11.80 20.89
C GLU A 102 -4.88 -12.93 21.05
N LYS A 103 -5.35 -14.18 21.20
CA LYS A 103 -4.50 -15.38 21.27
C LYS A 103 -3.71 -15.68 19.98
N LEU A 104 -4.02 -14.99 18.87
CA LEU A 104 -3.36 -15.17 17.57
C LEU A 104 -2.27 -14.12 17.32
N LEU A 105 -2.18 -13.11 18.20
CA LEU A 105 -1.23 -12.02 18.05
C LEU A 105 0.22 -12.56 18.05
N PHE A 106 1.03 -12.06 17.12
CA PHE A 106 2.45 -12.38 16.89
C PHE A 106 2.76 -13.80 16.45
N LYS A 107 1.74 -14.59 16.08
CA LYS A 107 1.96 -15.92 15.49
C LYS A 107 2.35 -15.82 14.04
N LYS A 108 3.17 -16.78 13.59
CA LYS A 108 3.54 -16.92 12.18
C LYS A 108 2.41 -17.58 11.41
N VAL A 109 2.06 -17.00 10.26
CA VAL A 109 1.08 -17.56 9.32
C VAL A 109 1.79 -18.53 8.38
N LEU A 110 1.27 -19.76 8.28
CA LEU A 110 1.82 -20.84 7.46
C LEU A 110 0.93 -21.18 6.26
N ALA A 111 -0.40 -21.05 6.39
CA ALA A 111 -1.34 -21.32 5.32
C ALA A 111 -2.67 -20.57 5.52
N LEU A 112 -3.39 -20.35 4.42
CA LEU A 112 -4.80 -19.92 4.39
C LEU A 112 -5.60 -20.95 3.59
N GLY A 113 -6.73 -21.39 4.14
CA GLY A 113 -7.40 -22.58 3.61
C GLY A 113 -6.48 -23.79 3.71
N ASP A 114 -6.28 -24.47 2.59
CA ASP A 114 -5.32 -25.56 2.44
C ASP A 114 -4.06 -25.15 1.65
N MET A 115 -3.95 -23.88 1.24
CA MET A 115 -2.84 -23.35 0.44
C MET A 115 -1.75 -22.74 1.34
N LYS A 116 -0.48 -23.09 1.06
CA LYS A 116 0.66 -22.55 1.83
C LYS A 116 0.79 -21.05 1.61
N ILE A 117 1.30 -20.34 2.63
CA ILE A 117 1.43 -18.89 2.56
C ILE A 117 2.30 -18.42 1.38
N GLU A 118 3.31 -19.19 0.98
CA GLU A 118 4.14 -18.88 -0.18
C GLU A 118 3.35 -18.95 -1.50
N GLU A 119 2.48 -19.95 -1.65
CA GLU A 119 1.59 -20.14 -2.81
C GLU A 119 0.50 -19.06 -2.83
N VAL A 120 -0.04 -18.69 -1.66
CA VAL A 120 -0.98 -17.57 -1.52
C VAL A 120 -0.33 -16.26 -2.01
N LEU A 121 0.92 -16.00 -1.61
CA LEU A 121 1.65 -14.82 -2.07
C LEU A 121 1.92 -14.86 -3.58
N GLU A 122 2.20 -16.02 -4.15
CA GLU A 122 2.34 -16.18 -5.60
C GLU A 122 1.03 -15.81 -6.33
N GLU A 123 -0.12 -16.32 -5.87
CA GLU A 123 -1.42 -15.97 -6.44
C GLU A 123 -1.75 -14.49 -6.31
N LEU A 124 -1.48 -13.90 -5.14
CA LEU A 124 -1.65 -12.46 -4.93
C LEU A 124 -0.77 -11.63 -5.87
N SER A 125 0.44 -12.11 -6.19
CA SER A 125 1.34 -11.39 -7.11
C SER A 125 0.81 -11.30 -8.53
N ASN A 126 -0.08 -12.22 -8.92
CA ASN A 126 -0.71 -12.23 -10.24
C ASN A 126 -1.85 -11.21 -10.37
N ILE A 127 -2.41 -10.71 -9.26
CA ILE A 127 -3.59 -9.83 -9.25
C ILE A 127 -3.34 -8.43 -8.70
N ILE A 128 -2.18 -8.22 -8.06
CA ILE A 128 -1.77 -6.93 -7.52
C ILE A 128 -0.89 -6.22 -8.54
N SER A 129 -1.23 -4.98 -8.88
CA SER A 129 -0.34 -4.12 -9.66
C SER A 129 0.80 -3.59 -8.79
N PHE A 130 2.05 -3.92 -9.13
CA PHE A 130 3.23 -3.41 -8.45
C PHE A 130 4.42 -3.30 -9.42
N GLU A 131 5.39 -2.46 -9.07
CA GLU A 131 6.63 -2.28 -9.84
C GLU A 131 7.84 -2.91 -9.14
N ASN A 132 7.79 -3.13 -7.83
CA ASN A 132 8.88 -3.75 -7.07
C ASN A 132 8.37 -4.64 -5.93
N GLU A 133 9.25 -5.48 -5.39
CA GLU A 133 8.94 -6.42 -4.32
C GLU A 133 8.54 -5.74 -3.01
N TYR A 134 9.02 -4.52 -2.74
CA TYR A 134 8.76 -3.82 -1.48
C TYR A 134 7.30 -3.40 -1.41
N PHE A 135 6.78 -2.82 -2.50
CA PHE A 135 5.37 -2.49 -2.62
C PHE A 135 4.50 -3.74 -2.56
N PHE A 136 4.90 -4.81 -3.26
CA PHE A 136 4.19 -6.09 -3.19
C PHE A 136 4.11 -6.63 -1.75
N LYS A 137 5.21 -6.63 -0.99
CA LYS A 137 5.22 -7.06 0.42
C LYS A 137 4.23 -6.26 1.28
N ALA A 138 4.02 -4.98 1.00
CA ALA A 138 3.04 -4.17 1.72
C ALA A 138 1.59 -4.42 1.26
N GLN A 139 1.35 -4.42 -0.06
CA GLN A 139 0.00 -4.56 -0.61
C GLN A 139 -0.56 -5.97 -0.45
N SER A 140 0.27 -7.01 -0.59
CA SER A 140 -0.15 -8.41 -0.41
C SER A 140 -0.80 -8.63 0.96
N MET A 141 -0.29 -8.01 2.03
CA MET A 141 -0.89 -8.13 3.36
C MET A 141 -2.30 -7.53 3.46
N LYS A 142 -2.60 -6.49 2.66
CA LYS A 142 -3.93 -5.89 2.59
C LYS A 142 -4.88 -6.73 1.75
N TYR A 143 -4.43 -7.24 0.62
CA TYR A 143 -5.23 -8.13 -0.23
C TYR A 143 -5.54 -9.46 0.45
N MET A 144 -4.55 -10.02 1.16
CA MET A 144 -4.70 -11.25 1.94
C MET A 144 -5.74 -11.12 3.07
N GLN A 145 -6.04 -9.89 3.51
CA GLN A 145 -7.08 -9.64 4.50
C GLN A 145 -8.50 -9.72 3.90
N ILE A 146 -8.66 -9.58 2.59
CA ILE A 146 -9.96 -9.44 1.93
C ILE A 146 -10.50 -10.84 1.59
N ALA A 147 -11.62 -11.22 2.21
CA ALA A 147 -12.21 -12.55 2.01
C ALA A 147 -12.70 -12.76 0.57
N GLU A 148 -13.24 -11.71 -0.06
CA GLU A 148 -13.62 -11.72 -1.47
C GLU A 148 -12.44 -12.05 -2.40
N VAL A 149 -11.23 -11.53 -2.11
CA VAL A 149 -10.02 -11.82 -2.89
C VAL A 149 -9.63 -13.28 -2.74
N LEU A 150 -9.58 -13.78 -1.50
CA LEU A 150 -9.20 -15.16 -1.22
C LEU A 150 -10.18 -16.15 -1.84
N TYR A 151 -11.48 -15.85 -1.80
CA TYR A 151 -12.51 -16.69 -2.42
C TYR A 151 -12.38 -16.70 -3.94
N GLY A 152 -12.25 -15.52 -4.59
CA GLY A 152 -12.10 -15.46 -6.05
C GLY A 152 -10.78 -16.05 -6.56
N LEU A 153 -9.78 -16.23 -5.69
CA LEU A 153 -8.54 -16.98 -5.96
C LEU A 153 -8.64 -18.47 -5.64
N LEU A 154 -9.81 -18.95 -5.21
CA LEU A 154 -10.05 -20.33 -4.78
C LEU A 154 -9.16 -20.79 -3.61
N ILE A 155 -8.73 -19.86 -2.77
CA ILE A 155 -7.95 -20.13 -1.55
C ILE A 155 -8.89 -20.56 -0.41
N ILE A 156 -10.13 -20.06 -0.41
CA ILE A 156 -11.17 -20.39 0.58
C ILE A 156 -12.50 -20.71 -0.12
N ASP A 157 -13.26 -21.65 0.45
CA ASP A 157 -14.56 -22.07 -0.11
C ASP A 157 -15.73 -21.15 0.30
N THR A 158 -15.55 -20.31 1.33
CA THR A 158 -16.58 -19.40 1.84
C THR A 158 -15.96 -18.12 2.35
N MET A 159 -16.65 -17.00 2.13
CA MET A 159 -16.23 -15.67 2.58
C MET A 159 -16.62 -15.37 4.04
N ASP A 160 -17.41 -16.20 4.72
CA ASP A 160 -17.88 -15.92 6.09
C ASP A 160 -16.84 -16.26 7.16
N LYS A 161 -15.92 -17.18 6.84
CA LYS A 161 -14.89 -17.67 7.73
C LYS A 161 -13.68 -18.18 6.96
N VAL A 162 -12.50 -18.02 7.55
CA VAL A 162 -11.22 -18.41 6.95
C VAL A 162 -10.52 -19.38 7.89
N LYS A 163 -10.10 -20.53 7.35
CA LYS A 163 -9.16 -21.42 8.01
C LYS A 163 -7.75 -20.82 7.89
N ILE A 164 -7.08 -20.64 9.03
CA ILE A 164 -5.72 -20.11 9.10
C ILE A 164 -4.85 -21.11 9.85
N THR A 165 -3.78 -21.56 9.23
CA THR A 165 -2.77 -22.40 9.87
C THR A 165 -1.64 -21.53 10.37
N LEU A 166 -1.38 -21.61 11.66
CA LEU A 166 -0.30 -20.92 12.35
C LEU A 166 0.73 -21.95 12.84
N ASP A 167 1.88 -21.48 13.27
CA ASP A 167 2.92 -22.28 13.95
C ASP A 167 2.41 -23.14 15.13
N GLU A 168 1.39 -22.67 15.86
CA GLU A 168 0.79 -23.38 16.99
C GLU A 168 -0.44 -24.24 16.66
N GLY A 169 -0.89 -24.26 15.40
CA GLY A 169 -2.03 -25.07 14.96
C GLY A 169 -3.00 -24.35 14.02
N GLU A 170 -4.12 -25.02 13.74
CA GLU A 170 -5.17 -24.51 12.84
C GLU A 170 -6.27 -23.77 13.62
N TYR A 171 -6.75 -22.66 13.05
CA TYR A 171 -7.80 -21.83 13.63
C TYR A 171 -8.82 -21.44 12.56
N GLU A 172 -10.08 -21.34 12.98
CA GLU A 172 -11.14 -20.76 12.15
C GLU A 172 -11.41 -19.33 12.62
N VAL A 173 -11.39 -18.38 11.68
CA VAL A 173 -11.55 -16.95 11.93
C VAL A 173 -12.74 -16.44 11.14
N SER A 174 -13.78 -15.97 11.82
CA SER A 174 -14.93 -15.33 11.16
C SER A 174 -14.54 -13.97 10.59
N THR A 175 -15.01 -13.69 9.37
CA THR A 175 -14.80 -12.40 8.72
C THR A 175 -15.76 -11.34 9.28
N CYS A 176 -15.43 -10.07 9.10
CA CYS A 176 -16.25 -8.94 9.55
C CYS A 176 -16.32 -7.84 8.49
N SER A 177 -17.21 -6.86 8.66
CA SER A 177 -17.24 -5.69 7.79
C SER A 177 -16.06 -4.75 8.08
N PHE A 178 -15.86 -3.76 7.22
CA PHE A 178 -14.82 -2.74 7.42
C PHE A 178 -15.03 -1.94 8.71
N GLU A 179 -16.28 -1.61 9.04
CA GLU A 179 -16.65 -0.84 10.23
C GLU A 179 -16.34 -1.60 11.53
N ASP A 180 -16.33 -2.93 11.47
CA ASP A 180 -16.05 -3.82 12.59
C ASP A 180 -14.55 -4.12 12.77
N LEU A 181 -13.67 -3.64 11.88
CA LEU A 181 -12.21 -3.78 11.99
C LEU A 181 -11.62 -2.87 13.08
N VAL A 182 -12.00 -3.12 14.33
CA VAL A 182 -11.50 -2.42 15.51
C VAL A 182 -10.39 -3.24 16.16
N TYR A 183 -9.16 -2.85 15.88
CA TYR A 183 -7.97 -3.49 16.38
C TYR A 183 -7.69 -3.19 17.86
N THR A 184 -7.26 -4.21 18.62
CA THR A 184 -7.10 -4.12 20.07
C THR A 184 -5.66 -4.17 20.57
N ASN A 185 -4.65 -4.46 19.71
CA ASN A 185 -3.26 -4.50 20.15
C ASN A 185 -2.79 -3.10 20.61
N LYS A 186 -2.41 -2.99 21.89
CA LYS A 186 -1.86 -1.77 22.50
C LYS A 186 -0.33 -1.75 22.52
N ARG A 187 0.32 -2.90 22.30
CA ARG A 187 1.78 -3.07 22.23
C ARG A 187 2.21 -2.83 20.78
N LEU A 188 2.18 -1.56 20.40
CA LEU A 188 2.58 -1.09 19.09
C LEU A 188 3.85 -0.23 19.23
N PRO A 189 4.83 -0.38 18.32
CA PRO A 189 5.92 0.58 18.21
C PRO A 189 5.34 1.97 17.90
N MET A 190 6.07 3.03 18.25
CA MET A 190 5.58 4.40 18.16
C MET A 190 5.07 4.77 16.76
N TYR A 191 5.78 4.32 15.71
CA TYR A 191 5.41 4.63 14.32
C TYR A 191 4.07 3.99 13.89
N ALA A 192 3.65 2.90 14.54
CA ALA A 192 2.42 2.17 14.24
C ALA A 192 1.21 2.67 15.05
N LYS A 193 1.42 3.63 15.96
CA LYS A 193 0.34 4.31 16.68
C LYS A 193 -0.25 5.43 15.82
N ASN A 194 -1.50 5.79 16.10
CA ASN A 194 -2.23 6.87 15.41
C ASN A 194 -2.20 6.72 13.88
N ASP A 195 -2.31 5.48 13.39
CA ASP A 195 -2.27 5.16 11.96
C ASP A 195 -3.42 5.80 11.17
N PHE A 196 -4.52 6.15 11.84
CA PHE A 196 -5.64 6.90 11.25
C PHE A 196 -5.36 8.38 11.00
N SER A 197 -4.37 9.02 11.65
CA SER A 197 -4.10 10.45 11.46
C SER A 197 -3.18 10.69 10.27
N ASN A 198 -3.53 11.63 9.39
CA ASN A 198 -2.72 12.02 8.23
C ASN A 198 -1.36 12.61 8.61
N LEU A 199 -1.30 13.43 9.67
CA LEU A 199 -0.11 14.09 10.19
C LEU A 199 -0.23 14.22 11.72
N TRP A 200 0.79 13.77 12.43
CA TRP A 200 0.94 13.98 13.87
C TRP A 200 2.42 14.09 14.24
N PHE A 201 2.70 14.62 15.44
CA PHE A 201 4.07 14.81 15.90
C PHE A 201 4.18 14.67 17.43
N LYS A 202 5.39 14.40 17.91
CA LYS A 202 5.71 14.30 19.35
C LYS A 202 7.16 14.69 19.59
N VAL A 203 7.42 15.45 20.65
CA VAL A 203 8.77 15.64 21.18
C VAL A 203 9.13 14.44 22.06
N LEU A 204 10.23 13.78 21.75
CA LEU A 204 10.76 12.64 22.49
C LEU A 204 11.48 13.10 23.75
N GLU A 205 11.73 12.18 24.68
CA GLU A 205 12.48 12.48 25.92
C GLU A 205 13.91 12.95 25.63
N SER A 206 14.47 12.59 24.47
CA SER A 206 15.75 13.07 23.97
C SER A 206 15.75 14.54 23.51
N GLY A 207 14.57 15.19 23.46
CA GLY A 207 14.37 16.52 22.87
C GLY A 207 14.23 16.53 21.34
N GLU A 208 14.28 15.36 20.69
CA GLU A 208 14.05 15.22 19.26
C GLU A 208 12.57 15.33 18.90
N LEU A 209 12.23 16.05 17.83
CA LEU A 209 10.89 16.09 17.29
C LEU A 209 10.69 14.96 16.28
N TYR A 210 9.77 14.06 16.58
CA TYR A 210 9.30 13.04 15.67
C TYR A 210 8.01 13.50 14.98
N ILE A 211 8.01 13.50 13.65
CA ILE A 211 6.88 13.90 12.80
C ILE A 211 6.48 12.69 11.95
N LYS A 212 5.24 12.24 12.06
CA LYS A 212 4.70 11.14 11.27
C LYS A 212 3.70 11.68 10.26
N TYR A 213 4.00 11.51 8.97
CA TYR A 213 3.13 11.94 7.88
C TYR A 213 2.64 10.71 7.12
N ASN A 214 1.43 10.25 7.42
CA ASN A 214 0.85 9.01 6.93
C ASN A 214 0.08 9.14 5.61
N SER A 215 -0.35 10.34 5.22
CA SER A 215 -1.12 10.51 3.99
C SER A 215 -0.96 11.92 3.45
N CYS A 216 -0.67 12.05 2.15
CA CYS A 216 -0.65 13.34 1.48
C CYS A 216 -2.07 13.83 1.13
N ARG A 217 -3.01 13.76 2.08
CA ARG A 217 -4.41 14.17 1.87
C ARG A 217 -4.92 14.90 3.11
N GLU A 218 -5.74 15.91 2.89
CA GLU A 218 -6.43 16.59 3.97
C GLU A 218 -7.37 15.63 4.72
N GLN A 219 -7.50 15.84 6.02
CA GLN A 219 -8.32 15.00 6.91
C GLN A 219 -8.80 15.80 8.12
N GLY A 220 -10.09 15.67 8.43
CA GLY A 220 -10.70 16.34 9.57
C GLY A 220 -10.86 17.83 9.32
N GLU A 221 -11.04 18.59 10.40
CA GLU A 221 -11.29 20.03 10.33
C GLU A 221 -9.99 20.86 10.21
N GLU A 222 -8.90 20.37 10.81
CA GLU A 222 -7.61 21.06 10.79
C GLU A 222 -6.78 20.63 9.57
N SER A 223 -6.42 21.60 8.73
CA SER A 223 -5.62 21.35 7.53
C SER A 223 -4.17 20.94 7.85
N ILE A 224 -3.54 20.21 6.93
CA ILE A 224 -2.12 19.88 7.01
C ILE A 224 -1.27 21.16 7.13
N GLY A 225 -1.62 22.21 6.38
CA GLY A 225 -0.95 23.50 6.48
C GLY A 225 -0.98 24.07 7.91
N LYS A 226 -2.13 24.00 8.60
CA LYS A 226 -2.24 24.48 9.97
C LYS A 226 -1.44 23.63 10.96
N LYS A 227 -1.44 22.30 10.79
CA LYS A 227 -0.60 21.38 11.57
C LYS A 227 0.89 21.69 11.39
N ILE A 228 1.31 22.01 10.16
CA ILE A 228 2.69 22.41 9.86
C ILE A 228 3.06 23.73 10.53
N GLU A 229 2.18 24.75 10.51
CA GLU A 229 2.41 25.99 11.27
C GLU A 229 2.64 25.70 12.76
N ASN A 230 1.81 24.83 13.35
CA ASN A 230 1.93 24.46 14.77
C ASN A 230 3.26 23.72 15.05
N ILE A 231 3.70 22.86 14.13
CA ILE A 231 5.01 22.18 14.19
C ILE A 231 6.14 23.21 14.16
N ILE A 232 6.11 24.15 13.24
CA ILE A 232 7.14 25.18 13.09
C ILE A 232 7.22 26.06 14.34
N CYS A 233 6.07 26.54 14.84
CA CYS A 233 6.03 27.31 16.09
C CYS A 233 6.59 26.52 17.28
N LEU A 234 6.35 25.21 17.35
CA LEU A 234 6.91 24.36 18.39
C LEU A 234 8.43 24.25 18.27
N ILE A 235 8.95 24.04 17.06
CA ILE A 235 10.41 23.97 16.80
C ILE A 235 11.09 25.24 17.30
N GLU A 236 10.54 26.41 16.96
CA GLU A 236 11.08 27.71 17.36
C GLU A 236 11.00 27.94 18.87
N LYS A 237 9.83 27.67 19.46
CA LYS A 237 9.58 27.90 20.89
C LYS A 237 10.45 27.04 21.79
N GLU A 238 10.58 25.76 21.47
CA GLU A 238 11.34 24.79 22.27
C GLU A 238 12.81 24.66 21.79
N ASN A 239 13.22 25.47 20.81
CA ASN A 239 14.57 25.51 20.23
C ASN A 239 15.06 24.13 19.76
N ILE A 240 14.18 23.35 19.14
CA ILE A 240 14.44 21.96 18.73
C ILE A 240 15.54 21.92 17.66
N GLU A 241 16.52 21.02 17.85
CA GLU A 241 17.64 20.87 16.91
C GLU A 241 17.55 19.59 16.08
N LYS A 242 16.89 18.56 16.60
CA LYS A 242 16.79 17.23 15.97
C LYS A 242 15.37 16.97 15.53
N VAL A 243 15.20 16.61 14.26
CA VAL A 243 13.92 16.33 13.63
C VAL A 243 14.01 15.01 12.85
N THR A 244 13.08 14.12 13.13
CA THR A 244 12.85 12.92 12.32
C THR A 244 11.48 13.02 11.65
N VAL A 245 11.46 12.88 10.32
CA VAL A 245 10.24 12.83 9.51
C VAL A 245 10.01 11.40 9.04
N ASP A 246 8.90 10.80 9.40
CA ASP A 246 8.54 9.44 9.03
C ASP A 246 7.46 9.41 7.95
N LEU A 247 7.84 8.88 6.79
CA LEU A 247 7.03 8.71 5.58
C LEU A 247 6.72 7.23 5.28
N ARG A 248 7.06 6.31 6.20
CA ARG A 248 7.17 4.86 5.88
C ARG A 248 5.84 4.19 5.49
N ASN A 249 4.72 4.78 5.91
CA ASN A 249 3.35 4.29 5.68
C ASN A 249 2.53 5.18 4.73
N ASN A 250 3.18 6.05 3.95
CA ASN A 250 2.50 7.08 3.19
C ASN A 250 2.40 6.76 1.70
N LEU A 251 1.20 6.36 1.26
CA LEU A 251 0.91 6.00 -0.13
C LEU A 251 0.73 7.20 -1.08
N GLY A 252 0.99 8.42 -0.61
CA GLY A 252 0.91 9.65 -1.41
C GLY A 252 -0.46 10.33 -1.35
N GLY A 253 -0.84 11.00 -2.44
CA GLY A 253 -1.88 12.04 -2.48
C GLY A 253 -1.34 13.28 -3.19
N ASP A 254 -1.40 14.46 -2.56
CA ASP A 254 -0.81 15.71 -3.04
C ASP A 254 0.49 16.04 -2.29
N SER A 255 1.63 15.91 -2.97
CA SER A 255 2.94 16.20 -2.38
C SER A 255 3.12 17.65 -1.93
N THR A 256 2.36 18.59 -2.50
CA THR A 256 2.53 20.03 -2.25
C THR A 256 2.09 20.45 -0.85
N LEU A 257 1.20 19.68 -0.22
CA LEU A 257 0.71 19.94 1.13
C LEU A 257 1.84 19.92 2.19
N PHE A 258 2.91 19.18 1.93
CA PHE A 258 4.03 19.04 2.87
C PHE A 258 5.22 19.96 2.56
N THR A 259 5.23 20.61 1.38
CA THR A 259 6.31 21.50 0.94
C THR A 259 6.67 22.58 1.95
N PRO A 260 5.71 23.27 2.63
CA PRO A 260 6.07 24.32 3.60
C PRO A 260 6.97 23.84 4.74
N LEU A 261 6.77 22.60 5.23
CA LEU A 261 7.63 22.03 6.26
C LEU A 261 9.01 21.70 5.71
N ILE A 262 9.09 21.12 4.51
CA ILE A 262 10.38 20.79 3.87
C ILE A 262 11.20 22.06 3.66
N ASP A 263 10.58 23.13 3.16
CA ASP A 263 11.25 24.41 2.92
C ASP A 263 11.74 25.05 4.22
N TYR A 264 10.94 24.99 5.28
CA TYR A 264 11.37 25.46 6.61
C TYR A 264 12.59 24.68 7.10
N LEU A 265 12.52 23.35 7.11
CA LEU A 265 13.61 22.48 7.56
C LEU A 265 14.88 22.68 6.74
N LYS A 266 14.75 22.88 5.42
CA LYS A 266 15.86 23.19 4.49
C LYS A 266 16.56 24.50 4.86
N SER A 267 15.80 25.53 5.21
CA SER A 267 16.34 26.87 5.54
C SER A 267 16.99 26.96 6.93
N SER A 268 16.69 26.01 7.82
CA SER A 268 17.25 25.98 9.18
C SER A 268 18.66 25.40 9.17
N GLU A 269 19.69 26.26 9.26
CA GLU A 269 21.10 25.83 9.37
C GLU A 269 21.37 24.93 10.59
N LYS A 270 20.54 25.05 11.62
CA LYS A 270 20.62 24.27 12.85
C LYS A 270 20.17 22.82 12.64
N ILE A 271 19.05 22.65 11.95
CA ILE A 271 18.38 21.35 11.76
C ILE A 271 18.90 20.65 10.51
N ASN A 272 19.16 21.39 9.43
CA ASN A 272 19.56 20.86 8.11
C ASN A 272 21.00 20.33 8.09
N LYS A 273 21.30 19.39 8.97
CA LYS A 273 22.55 18.66 9.10
C LYS A 273 22.24 17.17 9.18
N LYS A 274 23.14 16.33 8.68
CA LYS A 274 22.92 14.88 8.55
C LYS A 274 22.68 14.17 9.89
N GLU A 275 23.27 14.69 10.96
CA GLU A 275 23.12 14.22 12.33
C GLU A 275 21.81 14.66 13.01
N ASN A 276 21.14 15.69 12.46
CA ASN A 276 20.01 16.38 13.07
C ASN A 276 18.70 16.20 12.29
N LEU A 277 18.75 16.02 10.98
CA LEU A 277 17.57 15.78 10.14
C LEU A 277 17.60 14.36 9.58
N LYS A 278 16.61 13.55 9.95
CA LYS A 278 16.43 12.20 9.42
C LYS A 278 15.09 12.08 8.74
N VAL A 279 15.04 11.26 7.70
CA VAL A 279 13.79 10.88 7.02
C VAL A 279 13.70 9.37 6.98
N ILE A 280 12.63 8.83 7.56
CA ILE A 280 12.34 7.41 7.54
C ILE A 280 11.43 7.12 6.36
N ILE A 281 11.86 6.20 5.49
CA ILE A 281 11.07 5.67 4.37
C ILE A 281 10.77 4.19 4.59
N GLY A 282 9.82 3.67 3.81
CA GLY A 282 9.53 2.25 3.83
C GLY A 282 8.70 1.79 2.65
N ARG A 283 8.24 0.54 2.73
CA ARG A 283 7.56 -0.19 1.65
C ARG A 283 6.28 0.46 1.13
N GLU A 284 5.69 1.38 1.89
CA GLU A 284 4.52 2.15 1.45
C GLU A 284 4.84 3.59 1.11
N THR A 285 6.08 4.07 1.25
CA THR A 285 6.49 5.37 0.72
C THR A 285 6.36 5.33 -0.81
N PHE A 286 5.26 5.90 -1.31
CA PHE A 286 4.81 5.70 -2.68
C PHE A 286 4.19 7.00 -3.24
N SER A 287 4.18 7.15 -4.57
CA SER A 287 3.59 8.30 -5.27
C SER A 287 4.07 9.65 -4.69
N SER A 288 3.17 10.55 -4.30
CA SER A 288 3.54 11.85 -3.71
C SER A 288 4.45 11.78 -2.47
N ALA A 289 4.38 10.73 -1.66
CA ALA A 289 5.31 10.59 -0.54
C ALA A 289 6.73 10.25 -1.01
N LEU A 290 6.87 9.51 -2.11
CA LEU A 290 8.15 9.29 -2.77
C LEU A 290 8.71 10.61 -3.31
N LEU A 291 7.86 11.48 -3.88
CA LEU A 291 8.27 12.83 -4.28
C LEU A 291 8.78 13.63 -3.08
N ASN A 292 8.07 13.62 -1.94
CA ASN A 292 8.55 14.27 -0.72
C ASN A 292 9.91 13.70 -0.26
N ALA A 293 10.10 12.38 -0.28
CA ALA A 293 11.35 11.73 0.08
C ALA A 293 12.52 12.14 -0.85
N TYR A 294 12.28 12.23 -2.17
CA TYR A 294 13.27 12.73 -3.12
C TYR A 294 13.56 14.22 -2.92
N THR A 295 12.57 15.05 -2.59
CA THR A 295 12.81 16.45 -2.25
C THR A 295 13.70 16.58 -1.02
N PHE A 296 13.47 15.80 0.04
CA PHE A 296 14.38 15.74 1.18
C PHE A 296 15.79 15.32 0.75
N LYS A 297 15.92 14.21 0.03
CA LYS A 297 17.21 13.67 -0.42
C LYS A 297 18.01 14.66 -1.27
N ASN A 298 17.35 15.40 -2.15
CA ASN A 298 18.02 16.24 -3.15
C ASN A 298 18.17 17.71 -2.71
N SER A 299 17.32 18.19 -1.78
CA SER A 299 17.25 19.61 -1.40
C SER A 299 17.66 19.88 0.05
N THR A 300 17.94 18.86 0.84
CA THR A 300 18.36 18.98 2.25
C THR A 300 19.57 18.07 2.52
N ASN A 301 20.17 18.19 3.70
CA ASN A 301 21.22 17.31 4.20
C ASN A 301 20.64 16.13 5.01
N ALA A 302 19.34 15.83 4.86
CA ALA A 302 18.68 14.77 5.61
C ALA A 302 19.34 13.41 5.38
N LYS A 303 19.50 12.63 6.46
CA LYS A 303 19.86 11.21 6.35
C LYS A 303 18.61 10.38 6.05
N ILE A 304 18.59 9.68 4.93
CA ILE A 304 17.48 8.77 4.60
C ILE A 304 17.73 7.39 5.22
N ILE A 305 16.80 6.88 6.03
CA ILE A 305 16.92 5.60 6.74
C ILE A 305 15.62 4.77 6.60
N GLY A 306 15.67 3.47 6.91
CA GLY A 306 14.49 2.60 6.94
C GLY A 306 14.54 1.49 5.90
N GLU A 307 13.43 1.24 5.20
CA GLU A 307 13.36 0.22 4.14
C GLU A 307 13.30 0.87 2.76
N PRO A 308 13.73 0.16 1.69
CA PRO A 308 13.52 0.65 0.32
C PRO A 308 12.05 1.00 0.06
N SER A 309 11.85 2.08 -0.71
CA SER A 309 10.50 2.59 -0.98
C SER A 309 9.66 1.61 -1.79
N GLY A 310 8.34 1.64 -1.59
CA GLY A 310 7.40 0.95 -2.48
C GLY A 310 7.32 1.59 -3.87
N GLY A 311 7.48 2.91 -3.97
CA GLY A 311 7.41 3.56 -5.28
C GLY A 311 8.69 3.38 -6.10
N LYS A 312 8.53 3.05 -7.39
CA LYS A 312 9.63 3.14 -8.36
C LYS A 312 9.88 4.62 -8.69
N PRO A 313 11.14 5.10 -8.66
CA PRO A 313 11.46 6.51 -8.92
C PRO A 313 11.02 7.02 -10.29
N ASN A 314 11.13 6.16 -11.30
CA ASN A 314 10.65 6.44 -12.63
C ASN A 314 9.44 5.54 -12.90
N CYS A 315 8.25 6.12 -12.88
CA CYS A 315 7.00 5.37 -12.96
C CYS A 315 5.92 6.15 -13.71
N TYR A 316 4.93 5.41 -14.18
CA TYR A 316 3.66 6.01 -14.57
C TYR A 316 2.82 6.28 -13.32
N GLY A 317 2.10 7.39 -13.32
CA GLY A 317 1.28 7.83 -12.21
C GLY A 317 0.30 8.92 -12.65
N GLU A 318 -0.12 9.76 -11.70
CA GLU A 318 -1.24 10.70 -11.87
C GLU A 318 -2.50 9.94 -12.29
N ILE A 319 -3.23 9.44 -11.29
CA ILE A 319 -4.30 8.49 -11.52
C ILE A 319 -5.61 9.18 -11.88
N LEU A 320 -6.24 8.70 -12.94
CA LEU A 320 -7.68 8.90 -13.19
C LEU A 320 -8.41 7.56 -13.10
N ARG A 321 -9.73 7.60 -13.22
CA ARG A 321 -10.59 6.42 -13.05
C ARG A 321 -11.50 6.23 -14.25
N ILE A 322 -11.73 4.96 -14.60
CA ILE A 322 -12.85 4.53 -15.44
C ILE A 322 -13.78 3.63 -14.61
N THR A 323 -15.07 3.64 -14.92
CA THR A 323 -16.08 2.78 -14.28
C THR A 323 -16.68 1.89 -15.36
N LEU A 324 -16.63 0.57 -15.15
CA LEU A 324 -17.18 -0.40 -16.10
C LEU A 324 -18.72 -0.25 -16.18
N PRO A 325 -19.31 -0.31 -17.38
CA PRO A 325 -20.71 0.08 -17.60
C PRO A 325 -21.71 -0.84 -16.88
N ASN A 326 -21.44 -2.14 -16.75
CA ASN A 326 -22.36 -3.11 -16.16
C ASN A 326 -22.03 -3.43 -14.71
N SER A 327 -20.84 -3.94 -14.41
CA SER A 327 -20.39 -4.37 -13.07
C SER A 327 -20.12 -3.22 -12.11
N LYS A 328 -19.93 -2.01 -12.63
CA LYS A 328 -19.55 -0.79 -11.89
C LYS A 328 -18.19 -0.88 -11.19
N LEU A 329 -17.36 -1.86 -11.56
CA LEU A 329 -15.98 -1.93 -11.10
C LEU A 329 -15.23 -0.69 -11.54
N VAL A 330 -14.33 -0.21 -10.67
CA VAL A 330 -13.58 1.03 -10.88
C VAL A 330 -12.12 0.68 -11.08
N ILE A 331 -11.57 1.10 -12.21
CA ILE A 331 -10.17 0.88 -12.57
C ILE A 331 -9.44 2.21 -12.53
N THR A 332 -8.30 2.26 -11.85
CA THR A 332 -7.37 3.38 -11.94
C THR A 332 -6.46 3.20 -13.14
N TYR A 333 -6.02 4.30 -13.76
CA TYR A 333 -5.04 4.27 -14.83
C TYR A 333 -4.13 5.50 -14.77
N SER A 334 -2.88 5.33 -15.17
CA SER A 334 -1.88 6.40 -15.17
C SER A 334 -2.01 7.34 -16.37
N THR A 335 -1.89 8.64 -16.11
CA THR A 335 -1.98 9.69 -17.14
C THR A 335 -0.67 10.44 -17.38
N ARG A 336 0.32 10.25 -16.51
CA ARG A 336 1.61 10.93 -16.59
C ARG A 336 2.76 9.97 -16.32
N PHE A 337 3.91 10.25 -16.93
CA PHE A 337 5.18 9.62 -16.58
C PHE A 337 6.00 10.58 -15.72
N TYR A 338 6.52 10.09 -14.60
CA TYR A 338 7.42 10.81 -13.70
C TYR A 338 8.82 10.23 -13.86
N LYS A 339 9.81 11.09 -14.13
CA LYS A 339 11.23 10.73 -14.16
C LYS A 339 11.94 11.48 -13.04
N LEU A 340 12.25 10.81 -11.94
CA LEU A 340 12.92 11.40 -10.78
C LEU A 340 14.44 11.22 -10.82
N ILE A 341 14.91 10.21 -11.55
CA ILE A 341 16.34 9.89 -11.69
C ILE A 341 16.68 9.51 -13.13
N GLU A 342 17.95 9.61 -13.49
CA GLU A 342 18.42 9.25 -14.83
C GLU A 342 18.43 7.73 -15.07
N GLU A 343 18.77 6.95 -14.05
CA GLU A 343 18.90 5.50 -14.15
C GLU A 343 17.55 4.79 -13.91
N ASP A 344 16.91 4.28 -14.97
CA ASP A 344 15.60 3.62 -14.88
C ASP A 344 15.63 2.21 -14.25
N SER A 345 16.79 1.55 -14.22
CA SER A 345 16.99 0.24 -13.58
C SER A 345 16.86 0.28 -12.06
N VAL A 346 16.89 1.46 -11.45
CA VAL A 346 16.71 1.61 -10.01
C VAL A 346 15.22 1.46 -9.67
N MET A 347 14.89 0.38 -8.96
CA MET A 347 13.52 -0.03 -8.69
C MET A 347 12.85 0.63 -7.48
N ALA A 348 13.63 1.31 -6.63
CA ALA A 348 13.16 1.95 -5.41
C ALA A 348 14.12 3.09 -5.00
N LEU A 349 13.65 4.00 -4.15
CA LEU A 349 14.53 4.82 -3.35
C LEU A 349 15.14 3.96 -2.23
N TYR A 350 16.42 3.66 -2.35
CA TYR A 350 17.18 2.97 -1.31
C TYR A 350 17.66 3.95 -0.24
N PRO A 351 17.45 3.65 1.06
CA PRO A 351 17.95 4.47 2.15
C PRO A 351 19.47 4.33 2.28
N GLU A 352 20.10 5.30 2.94
CA GLU A 352 21.54 5.25 3.25
C GLU A 352 21.86 4.24 4.36
N GLU A 353 20.88 3.99 5.23
CA GLU A 353 20.94 2.98 6.28
C GLU A 353 19.67 2.13 6.21
N VAL A 354 19.84 0.87 5.81
CA VAL A 354 18.75 -0.10 5.75
C VAL A 354 18.47 -0.61 7.16
N LEU A 355 17.24 -0.39 7.62
CA LEU A 355 16.73 -0.86 8.89
C LEU A 355 15.48 -1.71 8.59
N LEU A 356 15.64 -3.02 8.67
CA LEU A 356 14.55 -3.97 8.46
C LEU A 356 13.90 -4.27 9.80
N GLU A 357 12.58 -4.16 9.86
CA GLU A 357 11.82 -4.51 11.06
C GLU A 357 11.95 -6.02 11.34
N SER A 358 12.22 -6.37 12.60
CA SER A 358 12.10 -7.74 13.11
C SER A 358 10.80 -7.91 13.90
N ILE A 359 10.31 -9.15 14.01
CA ILE A 359 9.12 -9.42 14.83
C ILE A 359 9.44 -9.15 16.31
N GLU A 360 10.68 -9.40 16.74
CA GLU A 360 11.17 -9.11 18.08
C GLU A 360 11.13 -7.60 18.40
N ASP A 361 11.61 -6.75 17.50
CA ASP A 361 11.58 -5.29 17.67
C ASP A 361 10.12 -4.79 17.74
N TYR A 362 9.26 -5.32 16.89
CA TYR A 362 7.83 -4.99 16.89
C TYR A 362 7.15 -5.36 18.21
N ILE A 363 7.39 -6.58 18.72
CA ILE A 363 6.85 -7.07 19.99
C ILE A 363 7.35 -6.20 21.16
N ASN A 364 8.63 -5.85 21.14
CA ASN A 364 9.26 -5.04 22.19
C ASN A 364 8.98 -3.54 22.03
N SER A 365 8.33 -3.13 20.93
CA SER A 365 8.01 -1.74 20.61
C SER A 365 9.25 -0.83 20.55
N ILE A 366 10.35 -1.35 19.99
CA ILE A 366 11.66 -0.69 19.88
C ILE A 366 11.74 0.13 18.60
#